data_AF-A0A9J7NA59-F1
#
_entry.id   AF-A0A9J7NA59-F1
#
_cell.length_a   1.000
_cell.length_b   1.000
_cell.length_c   1.000
_cell.angle_alpha   90.00
_cell.angle_beta   90.00
_cell.angle_gamma   90.00
#
_symmetry.space_group_name_H-M   'P 1'
#
loop_
_entity.id
_entity.type
_entity.pdbx_description
1 polymer ?
#
loop_
_entity_poly.entity_id
_entity_poly.type
_entity_poly.pdbx_seq_one_letter_code
_entity_poly.pdbx_strand_id
1 'polypeptide(L)'
;MAVLPVKVSTLCIATVLLFIEFDESLQENRANPSLNQVGVPASEVKKSSFDLDFLRNCIRKKETYVSCTGRRLRSVPRGIPVGTTRLNLTGNLFEVLGPKTFPRLDKLKLLDLSRNRIRVINLGSFKNTFNLTTLYLNHNDISSIPNERGAKTYTVVYS
;
A
#
# COMPACT_ATOMS: atom_id res chain seq x y z
N MET A 1 72.76 13.65 -25.85
CA MET A 1 71.70 14.61 -25.47
C MET A 1 70.43 13.82 -25.22
N ALA A 2 70.07 13.65 -23.96
CA ALA A 2 68.77 13.18 -23.53
C ALA A 2 68.48 13.90 -22.22
N VAL A 3 67.20 14.23 -22.02
CA VAL A 3 66.43 14.27 -20.77
C VAL A 3 65.33 15.33 -20.98
N LEU A 4 64.16 14.84 -21.36
CA LEU A 4 62.90 15.30 -20.78
C LEU A 4 62.89 14.85 -19.30
N PRO A 5 62.33 15.60 -18.35
CA PRO A 5 60.87 15.58 -18.24
C PRO A 5 60.21 16.85 -17.70
N VAL A 6 58.89 16.84 -17.87
CA VAL A 6 57.86 17.73 -17.35
C VAL A 6 58.09 18.10 -15.88
N LYS A 7 57.95 19.39 -15.55
CA LYS A 7 57.54 19.84 -14.20
C LYS A 7 56.78 21.18 -14.24
N VAL A 8 55.66 21.14 -13.54
CA VAL A 8 54.79 22.21 -13.03
C VAL A 8 55.53 23.02 -11.96
N SER A 9 55.27 24.33 -11.78
CA SER A 9 55.42 25.11 -10.51
C SER A 9 54.87 26.54 -10.69
N THR A 10 53.83 27.05 -10.01
CA THR A 10 53.71 27.57 -8.61
C THR A 10 54.34 28.96 -8.37
N LEU A 11 53.56 29.97 -7.91
CA LEU A 11 53.77 30.96 -6.80
C LEU A 11 52.87 32.21 -7.00
N CYS A 12 52.36 32.97 -6.02
CA CYS A 12 52.63 33.23 -4.58
C CYS A 12 51.27 33.35 -3.84
N ILE A 13 51.00 32.87 -2.61
CA ILE A 13 51.63 32.95 -1.28
C ILE A 13 51.78 34.38 -0.71
N ALA A 14 50.90 34.68 0.28
CA ALA A 14 51.05 35.39 1.56
C ALA A 14 51.80 36.75 1.60
N THR A 15 51.49 37.73 2.46
CA THR A 15 51.59 37.74 3.94
C THR A 15 51.24 39.19 4.37
N VAL A 16 50.45 39.51 5.41
CA VAL A 16 50.85 39.95 6.79
C VAL A 16 49.77 40.95 7.29
N LEU A 17 48.91 40.56 8.27
CA LEU A 17 48.89 40.98 9.71
C LEU A 17 47.87 42.14 9.99
N LEU A 18 46.89 42.13 10.92
CA LEU A 18 46.76 41.55 12.28
C LEU A 18 45.30 41.49 12.84
N PHE A 19 45.03 40.45 13.67
CA PHE A 19 44.24 40.40 14.95
C PHE A 19 42.71 40.65 14.96
N ILE A 20 41.77 39.88 15.57
CA ILE A 20 41.67 38.91 16.71
C ILE A 20 40.38 38.05 16.46
N GLU A 21 40.41 36.72 16.30
CA GLU A 21 40.17 35.61 17.27
C GLU A 21 38.79 35.51 17.98
N PHE A 22 38.03 34.44 17.66
CA PHE A 22 37.34 33.44 18.52
C PHE A 22 36.25 32.69 17.69
N ASP A 23 36.04 31.37 17.68
CA ASP A 23 36.81 30.16 18.01
C ASP A 23 36.05 28.93 17.42
N GLU A 24 36.82 27.91 17.02
CA GLU A 24 36.63 26.43 16.94
C GLU A 24 35.25 25.75 16.70
N SER A 25 35.13 24.58 16.03
CA SER A 25 36.06 23.56 15.53
C SER A 25 35.28 22.57 14.61
N LEU A 26 35.76 22.22 13.40
CA LEU A 26 36.48 20.99 12.98
C LEU A 26 35.69 19.66 13.13
N GLN A 27 35.75 18.65 12.26
CA GLN A 27 36.25 18.39 10.92
C GLN A 27 35.74 16.97 10.53
N GLU A 28 35.72 16.69 9.23
CA GLU A 28 35.51 15.38 8.62
C GLU A 28 36.59 14.36 9.03
N ASN A 29 36.19 13.14 9.44
CA ASN A 29 37.09 12.00 9.61
C ASN A 29 36.67 10.85 8.69
N ARG A 30 37.54 10.51 7.71
CA ARG A 30 37.58 9.24 7.00
C ARG A 30 38.56 8.29 7.69
N ALA A 31 38.09 7.10 8.08
CA ALA A 31 38.80 5.80 8.15
C ALA A 31 37.74 4.77 8.60
N ASN A 32 37.63 3.51 8.18
CA ASN A 32 38.44 2.57 7.40
C ASN A 32 37.50 1.42 6.95
N PRO A 33 37.73 0.70 5.83
CA PRO A 33 36.95 -0.47 5.45
C PRO A 33 37.36 -1.73 6.24
N SER A 34 36.43 -2.68 6.35
CA SER A 34 36.57 -4.10 6.78
C SER A 34 36.58 -4.37 8.30
N LEU A 35 35.40 -4.71 8.87
CA LEU A 35 35.02 -6.04 9.37
C LEU A 35 33.83 -5.95 10.36
N ASN A 36 32.84 -6.81 10.11
CA ASN A 36 31.71 -7.21 10.96
C ASN A 36 30.40 -6.39 10.94
N GLN A 37 29.52 -6.88 10.06
CA GLN A 37 28.06 -7.01 10.21
C GLN A 37 27.46 -6.59 11.58
N VAL A 38 26.63 -5.55 11.56
CA VAL A 38 25.30 -5.61 12.17
C VAL A 38 24.34 -5.02 11.14
N GLY A 39 23.65 -5.89 10.40
CA GLY A 39 22.61 -5.47 9.47
C GLY A 39 21.56 -4.67 10.24
N VAL A 40 21.24 -3.48 9.73
CA VAL A 40 20.12 -2.67 10.23
C VAL A 40 18.89 -3.59 10.26
N PRO A 41 18.21 -3.80 11.41
CA PRO A 41 17.02 -4.61 11.46
C PRO A 41 15.96 -4.04 10.49
N ALA A 42 15.11 -4.91 9.96
CA ALA A 42 14.06 -4.60 8.99
C ALA A 42 12.91 -3.70 9.55
N SER A 43 13.25 -2.69 10.35
CA SER A 43 12.33 -1.90 11.18
C SER A 43 12.20 -0.44 10.78
N GLU A 44 12.86 0.05 9.71
CA GLU A 44 12.68 1.44 9.25
C GLU A 44 12.23 1.57 7.79
N VAL A 45 11.45 0.60 7.29
CA VAL A 45 10.53 0.90 6.18
C VAL A 45 9.35 1.65 6.80
N LYS A 46 9.23 2.95 6.54
CA LYS A 46 8.05 3.77 6.89
C LYS A 46 6.80 3.18 6.22
N LYS A 47 6.18 2.17 6.84
CA LYS A 47 4.87 1.67 6.44
C LYS A 47 3.88 2.80 6.65
N SER A 48 3.30 3.29 5.56
CA SER A 48 2.26 4.30 5.64
C SER A 48 1.14 3.80 6.55
N SER A 49 0.49 4.67 7.31
CA SER A 49 -0.60 4.29 8.22
C SER A 49 -1.73 3.50 7.50
N PHE A 50 -1.84 3.68 6.18
CA PHE A 50 -2.74 2.94 5.31
C PHE A 50 -2.40 1.46 5.17
N ASP A 51 -1.11 1.09 5.16
CA ASP A 51 -0.67 -0.31 5.12
C ASP A 51 -0.97 -1.02 6.43
N LEU A 52 -0.95 -0.30 7.55
CA LEU A 52 -1.23 -0.87 8.87
C LEU A 52 -2.69 -1.30 9.02
N ASP A 53 -3.64 -0.56 8.42
CA ASP A 53 -5.06 -0.93 8.43
C ASP A 53 -5.34 -2.23 7.66
N PHE A 54 -4.71 -2.39 6.49
CA PHE A 54 -4.75 -3.64 5.74
C PHE A 54 -4.15 -4.80 6.53
N LEU A 55 -2.94 -4.63 7.08
CA LEU A 55 -2.23 -5.69 7.80
C LEU A 55 -2.96 -6.15 9.07
N ARG A 56 -3.74 -5.28 9.71
CA ARG A 56 -4.53 -5.60 10.90
C ARG A 56 -5.80 -6.39 10.57
N ASN A 57 -6.41 -6.10 9.43
CA ASN A 57 -7.76 -6.56 9.10
C ASN A 57 -7.81 -7.63 8.01
N CYS A 58 -6.74 -7.83 7.25
CA CYS A 58 -6.75 -8.71 6.09
C CYS A 58 -5.47 -9.54 6.00
N ILE A 59 -5.60 -10.73 5.41
CA ILE A 59 -4.51 -11.66 5.16
C ILE A 59 -4.46 -11.92 3.64
N ARG A 60 -3.28 -11.71 3.05
CA ARG A 60 -3.00 -12.18 1.69
C ARG A 60 -2.73 -13.69 1.74
N LYS A 61 -3.47 -14.47 0.96
CA LYS A 61 -3.40 -15.95 0.98
C LYS A 61 -2.60 -16.50 -0.20
N LYS A 62 -3.15 -16.43 -1.42
CA LYS A 62 -2.46 -16.71 -2.70
C LYS A 62 -2.13 -15.39 -3.40
N GLU A 63 -1.35 -15.42 -4.49
CA GLU A 63 -0.85 -14.25 -5.23
C GLU A 63 -1.78 -13.03 -5.18
N THR A 64 -3.04 -13.22 -5.62
CA THR A 64 -4.05 -12.17 -5.76
C THR A 64 -5.32 -12.42 -4.92
N TYR A 65 -5.26 -13.31 -3.90
CA TYR A 65 -6.38 -13.61 -3.01
C TYR A 65 -6.21 -12.93 -1.65
N VAL A 66 -7.18 -12.09 -1.29
CA VAL A 66 -7.23 -11.36 -0.02
C VAL A 66 -8.43 -11.83 0.79
N SER A 67 -8.20 -12.15 2.06
CA SER A 67 -9.23 -12.58 3.01
C SER A 67 -9.24 -11.66 4.23
N CYS A 68 -10.39 -11.08 4.53
CA CYS A 68 -10.65 -10.20 5.67
C CYS A 68 -11.82 -10.75 6.52
N THR A 69 -11.91 -12.07 6.62
CA THR A 69 -13.06 -12.80 7.19
C THR A 69 -13.14 -12.62 8.71
N GLY A 70 -14.34 -12.36 9.24
CA GLY A 70 -14.58 -12.39 10.70
C GLY A 70 -13.99 -11.22 11.49
N ARG A 71 -13.79 -10.06 10.85
CA ARG A 71 -13.02 -8.92 11.41
C ARG A 71 -13.90 -7.78 11.90
N ARG A 72 -15.21 -8.02 12.01
CA ARG A 72 -16.23 -7.04 12.43
C ARG A 72 -16.19 -5.75 11.57
N LEU A 73 -15.81 -5.89 10.30
CA LEU A 73 -15.65 -4.76 9.40
C LEU A 73 -17.00 -4.21 8.99
N ARG A 74 -17.13 -2.89 8.99
CA ARG A 74 -18.30 -2.16 8.46
C ARG A 74 -18.02 -1.53 7.10
N SER A 75 -16.76 -1.49 6.71
CA SER A 75 -16.27 -0.95 5.45
C SER A 75 -15.06 -1.76 4.98
N VAL A 76 -14.77 -1.68 3.69
CA VAL A 76 -13.57 -2.30 3.12
C VAL A 76 -12.33 -1.57 3.65
N PRO A 77 -11.35 -2.25 4.27
CA PRO A 77 -10.11 -1.61 4.75
C PRO A 77 -9.36 -0.95 3.60
N ARG A 78 -8.63 0.13 3.91
CA ARG A 78 -7.74 0.75 2.92
C ARG A 78 -6.50 -0.13 2.71
N GLY A 79 -5.80 0.06 1.59
CA GLY A 79 -4.58 -0.68 1.32
C GLY A 79 -4.78 -2.10 0.76
N ILE A 80 -5.99 -2.47 0.34
CA ILE A 80 -6.18 -3.71 -0.45
C ILE A 80 -5.35 -3.58 -1.75
N PRO A 81 -4.49 -4.57 -2.07
CA PRO A 81 -3.68 -4.52 -3.28
C PRO A 81 -4.56 -4.39 -4.53
N VAL A 82 -4.22 -3.46 -5.43
CA VAL A 82 -4.93 -3.24 -6.71
C VAL A 82 -4.92 -4.48 -7.63
N GLY A 83 -3.96 -5.38 -7.41
CA GLY A 83 -3.86 -6.67 -8.10
C GLY A 83 -4.84 -7.74 -7.62
N THR A 84 -5.66 -7.47 -6.61
CA THR A 84 -6.57 -8.46 -6.00
C THR A 84 -7.63 -8.93 -7.00
N THR A 85 -7.68 -10.24 -7.25
CA THR A 85 -8.68 -10.86 -8.14
C THR A 85 -9.80 -11.54 -7.37
N ARG A 86 -9.55 -11.90 -6.10
CA ARG A 86 -10.51 -12.57 -5.22
C ARG A 86 -10.47 -11.88 -3.86
N LEU A 87 -11.62 -11.42 -3.38
CA LEU A 87 -11.76 -10.75 -2.09
C LEU A 87 -12.83 -11.44 -1.26
N ASN A 88 -12.45 -11.90 -0.07
CA ASN A 88 -13.36 -12.51 0.89
C ASN A 88 -13.57 -11.57 2.09
N LEU A 89 -14.80 -11.11 2.25
CA LEU A 89 -15.28 -10.24 3.33
C LEU A 89 -16.37 -10.94 4.16
N THR A 90 -16.38 -12.26 4.17
CA THR A 90 -17.39 -13.08 4.85
C THR A 90 -17.36 -12.88 6.37
N GLY A 91 -18.52 -12.93 7.03
CA GLY A 91 -18.60 -12.86 8.49
C GLY A 91 -18.28 -11.49 9.08
N ASN A 92 -18.61 -10.40 8.37
CA ASN A 92 -18.39 -9.03 8.82
C ASN A 92 -19.72 -8.34 9.16
N LEU A 93 -19.74 -7.01 9.25
CA LEU A 93 -20.86 -6.19 9.70
C LEU A 93 -21.27 -5.16 8.64
N PHE A 94 -21.17 -5.50 7.36
CA PHE A 94 -21.66 -4.64 6.28
C PHE A 94 -23.19 -4.62 6.31
N GLU A 95 -23.78 -3.42 6.31
CA GLU A 95 -25.23 -3.21 6.37
C GLU A 95 -25.77 -2.55 5.10
N VAL A 96 -25.00 -1.62 4.53
CA VAL A 96 -25.37 -0.87 3.32
C VAL A 96 -24.18 -0.88 2.36
N LEU A 97 -24.43 -1.24 1.10
CA LEU A 97 -23.48 -1.08 0.01
C LEU A 97 -23.85 0.15 -0.82
N GLY A 98 -22.85 0.93 -1.20
CA GLY A 98 -23.01 2.09 -2.06
C GLY A 98 -21.80 2.36 -2.95
N PRO A 99 -21.87 3.41 -3.80
CA PRO A 99 -20.87 3.67 -4.84
C PRO A 99 -19.43 3.92 -4.35
N LYS A 100 -19.25 4.13 -3.04
CA LYS A 100 -17.97 4.36 -2.38
C LYS A 100 -17.54 3.20 -1.48
N THR A 101 -18.33 2.13 -1.38
CA THR A 101 -18.02 1.00 -0.49
C THR A 101 -16.77 0.26 -0.93
N PHE A 102 -16.62 0.04 -2.23
CA PHE A 102 -15.45 -0.63 -2.80
C PHE A 102 -14.48 0.39 -3.38
N PRO A 103 -13.18 0.30 -3.03
CA PRO A 103 -12.15 1.03 -3.74
C PRO A 103 -12.08 0.54 -5.19
N ARG A 104 -11.30 1.24 -6.00
CA ARG A 104 -11.05 0.83 -7.39
C ARG A 104 -10.25 -0.48 -7.41
N LEU A 105 -10.95 -1.58 -7.74
CA LEU A 105 -10.41 -2.94 -7.78
C LEU A 105 -10.68 -3.52 -9.16
N ASP A 106 -10.01 -2.97 -10.16
CA ASP A 106 -10.26 -3.25 -11.58
C ASP A 106 -10.08 -4.74 -11.92
N LYS A 107 -9.18 -5.44 -11.23
CA LYS A 107 -8.89 -6.87 -11.47
C LYS A 107 -9.78 -7.83 -10.69
N LEU A 108 -10.67 -7.33 -9.83
CA LEU A 108 -11.50 -8.16 -8.97
C LEU A 108 -12.50 -8.96 -9.81
N LYS A 109 -12.48 -10.29 -9.69
CA LYS A 109 -13.38 -11.21 -10.37
C LYS A 109 -14.42 -11.83 -9.43
N LEU A 110 -14.01 -12.11 -8.18
CA LEU A 110 -14.86 -12.74 -7.18
C LEU A 110 -14.88 -11.91 -5.90
N LEU A 111 -16.08 -11.60 -5.43
CA LEU A 111 -16.34 -10.93 -4.17
C LEU A 111 -17.29 -11.79 -3.32
N ASP A 112 -16.84 -12.16 -2.12
CA ASP A 112 -17.67 -12.86 -1.15
C ASP A 112 -18.02 -11.93 0.02
N LEU A 113 -19.30 -11.63 0.14
CA LEU A 113 -19.92 -10.83 1.21
C LEU A 113 -20.92 -11.67 2.02
N SER A 114 -20.81 -13.00 1.97
CA SER A 114 -21.71 -13.89 2.70
C SER A 114 -21.63 -13.65 4.21
N ARG A 115 -22.69 -13.99 4.95
CA ARG A 115 -22.73 -13.87 6.42
C ARG A 115 -22.39 -12.45 6.90
N ASN A 116 -22.96 -11.45 6.23
CA ASN A 116 -22.94 -10.06 6.67
C ASN A 116 -24.34 -9.68 7.16
N ARG A 117 -24.67 -8.38 7.21
CA ARG A 117 -25.98 -7.87 7.62
C ARG A 117 -26.55 -6.93 6.55
N ILE A 118 -26.22 -7.20 5.29
CA ILE A 118 -26.50 -6.27 4.19
C ILE A 118 -28.01 -6.25 3.98
N ARG A 119 -28.61 -5.06 4.14
CA ARG A 119 -30.04 -4.81 3.93
C ARG A 119 -30.31 -4.07 2.65
N VAL A 120 -29.39 -3.16 2.30
CA VAL A 120 -29.54 -2.25 1.16
C VAL A 120 -28.31 -2.32 0.27
N ILE A 121 -28.53 -2.53 -1.02
CA ILE A 121 -27.53 -2.40 -2.06
C ILE A 121 -27.98 -1.24 -2.95
N ASN A 122 -27.24 -0.13 -2.94
CA ASN A 122 -27.56 1.03 -3.76
C ASN A 122 -27.06 0.85 -5.20
N LEU A 123 -27.68 1.53 -6.15
CA LEU A 123 -27.23 1.58 -7.54
C LEU A 123 -25.76 2.02 -7.64
N GLY A 124 -24.99 1.33 -8.46
CA GLY A 124 -23.57 1.62 -8.68
C GLY A 124 -22.67 1.20 -7.52
N SER A 125 -23.16 0.38 -6.57
CA SER A 125 -22.34 -0.17 -5.48
C SER A 125 -21.10 -0.90 -6.01
N PHE A 126 -21.22 -1.51 -7.19
CA PHE A 126 -20.15 -2.27 -7.82
C PHE A 126 -19.53 -1.55 -9.02
N LYS A 127 -19.71 -0.23 -9.18
CA LYS A 127 -19.19 0.50 -10.35
C LYS A 127 -17.66 0.46 -10.47
N ASN A 128 -16.95 0.32 -9.34
CA ASN A 128 -15.49 0.35 -9.26
C ASN A 128 -14.82 -1.05 -9.35
N THR A 129 -15.60 -2.10 -9.62
CA THR A 129 -15.12 -3.49 -9.71
C THR A 129 -15.34 -4.05 -11.11
N PHE A 130 -14.79 -3.38 -12.14
CA PHE A 130 -15.17 -3.59 -13.56
C PHE A 130 -15.21 -5.05 -14.02
N ASN A 131 -14.23 -5.86 -13.61
CA ASN A 131 -14.13 -7.27 -14.01
C ASN A 131 -14.83 -8.26 -13.08
N LEU A 132 -15.72 -7.79 -12.19
CA LEU A 132 -16.43 -8.66 -11.26
C LEU A 132 -17.36 -9.60 -12.05
N THR A 133 -17.16 -10.90 -11.88
CA THR A 133 -17.95 -11.96 -12.52
C THR A 133 -18.85 -12.69 -11.53
N THR A 134 -18.46 -12.73 -10.26
CA THR A 134 -19.16 -13.54 -9.24
C THR A 134 -19.28 -12.78 -7.93
N LEU A 135 -20.50 -12.69 -7.43
CA LEU A 135 -20.85 -12.03 -6.18
C LEU A 135 -21.62 -13.00 -5.28
N TYR A 136 -21.06 -13.31 -4.11
CA TYR A 136 -21.75 -14.08 -3.08
C TYR A 136 -22.33 -13.14 -2.01
N LEU A 137 -23.63 -13.31 -1.74
CA LEU A 137 -24.43 -12.53 -0.79
C LEU A 137 -25.24 -13.43 0.15
N ASN A 138 -24.93 -14.73 0.22
CA ASN A 138 -25.65 -15.70 1.06
C ASN A 138 -25.67 -15.28 2.53
N HIS A 139 -26.77 -15.54 3.23
CA HIS A 139 -26.92 -15.19 4.65
C HIS A 139 -26.71 -13.69 4.92
N ASN A 140 -27.52 -12.87 4.24
CA ASN A 140 -27.68 -11.44 4.49
C ASN A 140 -29.17 -11.10 4.62
N ASP A 141 -29.48 -9.86 5.01
CA ASP A 141 -30.86 -9.37 5.23
C ASP A 141 -31.41 -8.62 4.00
N ILE A 142 -31.07 -9.08 2.78
CA ILE A 142 -31.30 -8.32 1.54
C ILE A 142 -32.78 -8.39 1.16
N SER A 143 -33.43 -7.23 1.08
CA SER A 143 -34.83 -7.16 0.64
C SER A 143 -34.98 -7.11 -0.89
N SER A 144 -34.02 -6.50 -1.58
CA SER A 144 -33.99 -6.46 -3.05
C SER A 144 -32.57 -6.17 -3.56
N ILE A 145 -32.28 -6.62 -4.77
CA ILE A 145 -31.04 -6.31 -5.49
C ILE A 145 -31.38 -5.32 -6.59
N PRO A 146 -30.72 -4.16 -6.65
CA PRO A 146 -31.00 -3.17 -7.69
C PRO A 146 -30.65 -3.73 -9.06
N ASN A 147 -31.55 -3.57 -10.02
CA ASN A 147 -31.24 -3.82 -11.43
C ASN A 147 -30.28 -2.74 -11.93
N GLU A 148 -28.99 -3.08 -12.03
CA GLU A 148 -27.98 -2.23 -12.67
C GLU A 148 -28.35 -2.09 -14.16
N ARG A 149 -28.91 -0.93 -14.56
CA ARG A 149 -29.20 -0.65 -15.96
C ARG A 149 -27.89 -0.37 -16.69
N GLY A 150 -27.33 -1.39 -17.34
CA GLY A 150 -26.21 -1.25 -18.28
C GLY A 150 -25.15 -2.34 -18.15
N ALA A 151 -25.06 -3.19 -19.18
CA ALA A 151 -23.96 -4.07 -19.63
C ALA A 151 -23.16 -4.96 -18.64
N LYS A 152 -23.21 -4.72 -17.33
CA LYS A 152 -22.42 -5.44 -16.34
C LYS A 152 -23.24 -6.61 -15.81
N THR A 153 -23.02 -7.77 -16.40
CA THR A 153 -23.62 -9.03 -15.96
C THR A 153 -22.63 -9.78 -15.07
N TYR A 154 -23.00 -10.03 -13.82
CA TYR A 154 -22.29 -10.93 -12.92
C TYR A 154 -23.24 -11.92 -12.29
N THR A 155 -22.75 -13.12 -12.00
CA THR A 155 -23.52 -14.13 -11.30
C THR A 155 -23.66 -13.72 -9.84
N VAL A 156 -24.91 -13.54 -9.39
CA VAL A 156 -25.21 -13.29 -7.99
C VAL A 156 -25.71 -14.57 -7.35
N VAL A 157 -25.06 -14.98 -6.26
CA VAL A 157 -25.46 -16.12 -5.45
C VAL A 157 -25.92 -15.60 -4.11
N TYR A 158 -27.21 -15.75 -3.81
CA TYR A 158 -27.85 -15.33 -2.57
C TYR A 158 -28.87 -16.39 -2.14
N SER A 159 -29.04 -16.53 -0.82
CA SER A 159 -29.93 -17.50 -0.15
C SER A 159 -30.49 -16.89 1.11
#